data_AF-A0A4Q4KKP2-F1
#
_entry.id   AF-A0A4Q4KKP2-F1
#
_cell.length_a   1.000
_cell.length_b   1.000
_cell.length_c   1.000
_cell.angle_alpha   90.00
_cell.angle_beta   90.00
_cell.angle_gamma   90.00
#
_symmetry.space_group_name_H-M   'P 1'
#
loop_
_entity.id
_entity.type
_entity.pdbx_description
1 polymer ?
#
loop_
_entity_poly.entity_id
_entity_poly.type
_entity_poly.pdbx_seq_one_letter_code
_entity_poly.pdbx_strand_id
1 'polypeptide(L)' 'MDKLSIERDKNIIIPRALFQSKKLTFDKDIENLEHFYSSNEILECLQNTKERISNEVCLLVASKYNAPPFYRYKL' A
#
# COMPACT_ATOMS: atom_id res chain seq x y z
N MET A 1 -24.71 4.57 9.51
CA MET A 1 -23.36 5.15 9.65
C MET A 1 -22.40 3.98 9.54
N ASP A 2 -21.97 3.66 8.32
CA ASP A 2 -21.02 2.57 8.10
C ASP A 2 -19.65 3.01 8.62
N LYS A 3 -19.26 2.45 9.76
CA LYS A 3 -17.90 2.52 10.25
C LYS A 3 -17.02 1.76 9.26
N LEU A 4 -16.03 2.45 8.69
CA LEU A 4 -14.97 1.83 7.87
C LEU A 4 -14.48 0.58 8.60
N SER A 5 -14.67 -0.57 7.95
CA SER A 5 -14.26 -1.85 8.50
C SER A 5 -12.90 -2.17 7.90
N ILE A 6 -11.88 -2.24 8.75
CA ILE A 6 -10.48 -2.47 8.37
C ILE A 6 -10.37 -3.65 7.37
N GLU A 7 -11.08 -4.74 7.63
CA GLU A 7 -11.07 -5.92 6.77
C GLU A 7 -11.79 -5.75 5.43
N ARG A 8 -12.94 -5.04 5.41
CA ARG A 8 -13.75 -4.87 4.17
C ARG A 8 -13.20 -3.78 3.27
N ASP A 9 -12.65 -2.73 3.87
CA ASP A 9 -12.19 -1.53 3.19
C ASP A 9 -10.66 -1.52 2.97
N LYS A 10 -9.98 -2.66 3.14
CA LYS A 10 -8.53 -2.79 2.95
C LYS A 10 -8.04 -2.23 1.61
N ASN A 11 -8.86 -2.42 0.57
CA ASN A 11 -8.61 -1.95 -0.79
C ASN A 11 -8.60 -0.42 -0.95
N ILE A 12 -9.06 0.32 0.05
CA ILE A 12 -9.07 1.78 0.12
C ILE A 12 -8.13 2.24 1.24
N ILE A 13 -8.03 1.52 2.35
CA ILE A 13 -7.20 1.91 3.50
C ILE A 13 -5.71 1.82 3.18
N ILE A 14 -5.25 0.67 2.67
CA ILE A 14 -3.85 0.41 2.31
C ILE A 14 -3.30 1.47 1.34
N PRO A 15 -3.93 1.68 0.16
CA PRO A 15 -3.43 2.65 -0.80
C PRO A 15 -3.47 4.08 -0.28
N ARG A 16 -4.45 4.44 0.55
CA ARG A 16 -4.62 5.79 1.07
C ARG A 16 -3.69 6.15 2.21
N ALA A 17 -3.31 5.15 3.02
CA ALA A 17 -2.22 5.27 3.98
C ALA A 17 -0.91 5.55 3.23
N LEU A 18 -0.61 4.72 2.22
CA LEU A 18 0.62 4.83 1.44
C LEU A 18 0.65 6.02 0.48
N PHE A 19 -0.50 6.57 0.09
CA PHE A 19 -0.61 7.79 -0.71
C PHE A 19 -0.19 9.03 0.09
N GLN A 20 -0.50 9.08 1.38
CA GLN A 20 -0.03 10.16 2.26
C GLN A 20 1.42 9.96 2.70
N SER A 21 1.92 8.72 2.66
CA SER A 21 3.30 8.41 2.99
C SER A 21 4.28 9.11 2.05
N LYS A 22 5.29 9.75 2.64
CA LYS A 22 6.50 10.20 1.94
C LYS A 22 7.62 9.21 2.21
N LYS A 23 8.71 9.22 1.42
CA LYS A 23 9.90 8.36 1.65
C LYS A 23 10.35 8.29 3.12
N LEU A 24 10.24 9.40 3.85
CA LEU A 24 10.62 9.50 5.27
C LEU A 24 9.63 8.86 6.24
N THR A 25 8.34 8.75 5.90
CA THR A 25 7.30 8.17 6.76
C THR A 25 6.88 6.78 6.33
N PHE A 26 7.27 6.37 5.11
CA PHE A 26 6.91 5.10 4.49
C PHE A 26 7.16 3.90 5.41
N ASP A 27 8.33 3.81 6.06
CA ASP A 27 8.64 2.69 6.95
C ASP A 27 7.69 2.58 8.13
N LYS A 28 7.26 3.71 8.69
CA LYS A 28 6.33 3.73 9.81
C LYS A 28 4.89 3.45 9.35
N ASP A 29 4.52 3.98 8.20
CA ASP A 29 3.19 3.77 7.61
C ASP A 29 2.99 2.30 7.19
N ILE A 30 4.02 1.68 6.60
CA ILE A 30 3.96 0.27 6.21
C ILE A 30 4.00 -0.66 7.41
N GLU A 31 4.82 -0.37 8.43
CA GLU A 31 4.83 -1.13 9.69
C GLU A 31 3.43 -1.10 10.35
N ASN A 32 2.78 0.06 10.36
CA ASN A 32 1.38 0.18 10.81
C ASN A 32 0.44 -0.72 10.01
N LEU A 33 0.58 -0.78 8.68
CA LEU A 33 -0.24 -1.65 7.84
C LEU A 33 0.03 -3.12 8.10
N GLU A 34 1.27 -3.50 8.36
CA GLU A 34 1.67 -4.89 8.69
C GLU A 34 1.06 -5.39 10.01
N HIS A 35 0.65 -4.49 10.91
CA HIS A 35 -0.12 -4.86 12.10
C HIS A 35 -1.57 -5.29 11.79
N PHE A 36 -2.13 -4.85 10.66
CA PHE A 36 -3.53 -5.12 10.28
C PHE A 36 -3.66 -6.09 9.11
N TYR A 37 -2.68 -6.11 8.20
CA TYR A 37 -2.72 -6.86 6.95
C TYR A 37 -1.40 -7.59 6.73
N SER A 38 -1.47 -8.75 6.10
CA SER A 38 -0.26 -9.47 5.70
C SER A 38 0.44 -8.77 4.54
N SER A 39 1.76 -8.94 4.41
CA SER A 39 2.54 -8.40 3.30
C SER A 39 1.97 -8.77 1.92
N ASN A 40 1.45 -9.99 1.77
CA ASN A 40 0.76 -10.44 0.55
C ASN A 40 -0.54 -9.66 0.28
N GLU A 41 -1.33 -9.36 1.31
CA GLU A 41 -2.55 -8.57 1.14
C GLU A 41 -2.24 -7.13 0.75
N ILE A 42 -1.18 -6.55 1.33
CA ILE A 42 -0.69 -5.23 0.98
C ILE A 42 -0.24 -5.20 -0.48
N LEU A 43 0.56 -6.19 -0.91
CA LEU A 43 1.01 -6.32 -2.30
C LEU A 43 -0.15 -6.50 -3.27
N GLU A 44 -1.05 -7.45 -3.02
CA GLU A 44 -2.19 -7.74 -3.88
C GLU A 44 -3.11 -6.51 -3.98
N CYS A 45 -3.34 -5.83 -2.86
CA CYS A 45 -4.10 -4.59 -2.83
C CYS A 45 -3.42 -3.52 -3.68
N LEU A 46 -2.11 -3.30 -3.54
CA LEU A 46 -1.37 -2.29 -4.31
C LEU A 46 -1.27 -2.61 -5.80
N GLN A 47 -1.21 -3.88 -6.17
CA GLN A 47 -1.23 -4.31 -7.56
C GLN A 47 -2.61 -4.11 -8.20
N ASN A 48 -3.69 -4.23 -7.42
CA ASN A 48 -5.07 -4.10 -7.90
C ASN A 48 -5.71 -2.71 -7.66
N THR A 49 -5.13 -1.85 -6.82
CA THR A 49 -5.74 -0.58 -6.38
C THR A 49 -5.84 0.48 -7.48
N LYS A 50 -7.01 1.07 -7.69
CA LYS A 50 -7.20 2.16 -8.67
C LYS A 50 -6.70 3.52 -8.19
N GLU A 51 -6.11 3.60 -7.00
CA GLU A 51 -5.62 4.85 -6.42
C GLU A 51 -4.30 5.34 -7.05
N ARG A 52 -4.09 6.65 -6.98
CA ARG A 52 -2.93 7.31 -7.58
C ARG A 52 -1.69 7.21 -6.72
N ILE A 53 -1.14 6.02 -6.57
CA ILE A 53 0.11 5.81 -5.84
C ILE A 53 1.29 6.05 -6.77
N SER A 54 2.28 6.81 -6.27
CA SER A 54 3.53 7.05 -6.97
C SER A 54 4.28 5.74 -7.20
N ASN A 55 4.87 5.58 -8.39
CA ASN A 55 5.71 4.42 -8.72
C ASN A 55 6.86 4.21 -7.71
N GLU A 56 7.40 5.29 -7.14
CA GLU A 56 8.41 5.20 -6.08
C GLU A 56 7.91 4.41 -4.86
N VAL A 57 6.66 4.61 -4.44
CA VAL A 57 6.07 3.88 -3.31
C VAL A 57 5.86 2.42 -3.69
N CYS A 58 5.39 2.13 -4.89
CA CYS A 58 5.27 0.74 -5.37
C CYS A 58 6.63 0.02 -5.38
N LEU A 59 7.70 0.71 -5.78
CA LEU A 59 9.07 0.18 -5.73
C LEU A 59 9.56 -0.05 -4.30
N LEU A 60 9.29 0.88 -3.37
CA LEU A 60 9.68 0.72 -1.97
C LEU A 60 8.98 -0.49 -1.34
N VAL A 61 7.68 -0.66 -1.60
CA VAL A 61 6.92 -1.82 -1.11
C VAL A 61 7.44 -3.12 -1.72
N ALA A 62 7.65 -3.15 -3.03
CA ALA A 62 8.19 -4.31 -3.72
C ALA A 62 9.58 -4.69 -3.16
N SER A 63 10.45 -3.70 -2.97
CA SER A 63 11.77 -3.89 -2.37
C SER A 63 11.68 -4.40 -0.93
N LYS A 64 10.76 -3.87 -0.11
CA LYS A 64 10.60 -4.28 1.29
C LYS A 64 10.14 -5.74 1.41
N TYR A 65 9.26 -6.18 0.52
CA TYR A 65 8.72 -7.54 0.52
C TYR A 65 9.46 -8.52 -0.40
N ASN A 66 10.59 -8.12 -0.98
CA ASN A 66 11.32 -8.92 -1.96
C ASN A 66 10.43 -9.39 -3.14
N ALA A 67 9.44 -8.58 -3.50
CA ALA A 67 8.49 -8.83 -4.57
C ALA A 67 8.96 -8.17 -5.88
N PRO A 68 8.48 -8.64 -7.04
CA PRO A 68 8.80 -8.01 -8.32
C PRO A 68 8.36 -6.54 -8.32
N PRO A 69 9.22 -5.60 -8.78
CA PRO A 69 8.84 -4.20 -8.88
C PRO A 69 7.66 -4.05 -9.83
N PHE A 70 6.62 -3.35 -9.37
CA PHE A 70 5.42 -3.08 -10.15
C PHE A 70 5.16 -1.58 -10.23
N TYR A 71 4.54 -1.16 -11.33
CA TYR A 71 4.29 0.24 -11.65
C TYR A 71 2.82 0.41 -11.99
N ARG A 72 2.15 1.40 -11.40
CA ARG A 72 0.75 1.72 -11.75
C ARG A 72 0.68 2.72 -12.91
N TYR A 73 1.67 3.60 -13.01
CA TYR A 73 1.75 4.59 -14.08
C TYR A 73 2.88 4.21 -15.04
N LYS A 74 2.53 3.97 -16.31
CA LYS A 74 3.53 3.99 -17.38
C LYS A 74 4.00 5.43 -17.56
N LEU A 75 5.31 5.63 -17.52
CA LEU A 75 5.98 6.84 -17.99
C LEU A 75 5.63 7.11 -19.46
#